data_AF-A0A964N8X4-F1
#
_entry.id   AF-A0A964N8X4-F1
#
_cell.length_a   1.000
_cell.length_b   1.000
_cell.length_c   1.000
_cell.angle_alpha   90.00
_cell.angle_beta   90.00
_cell.angle_gamma   90.00
#
_symmetry.space_group_name_H-M   'P 1'
#
loop_
_entity.id
_entity.type
_entity.pdbx_description
1 polymer ?
#
loop_
_entity_poly.entity_id
_entity_poly.type
_entity_poly.pdbx_seq_one_letter_code
_entity_poly.pdbx_strand_id
1 'polypeptide(L)' 'MATTEIQERPDAQIELVERWRVESLERVGYDPESAAVLAASHEIDLHLAVHLVENGCSVDLALQILL' A
#
# COMPACT_ATOMS: atom_id res chain seq x y z
N MET A 1 -14.91 -17.16 29.75
CA MET A 1 -14.17 -16.92 28.49
C MET A 1 -13.45 -15.60 28.66
N ALA A 2 -12.12 -15.59 28.63
CA ALA A 2 -11.33 -14.37 28.81
C ALA A 2 -11.34 -13.59 27.50
N THR A 3 -12.00 -12.42 27.50
CA THR A 3 -11.91 -11.46 26.41
C THR A 3 -10.51 -10.87 26.44
N THR A 4 -9.70 -11.15 25.41
CA THR A 4 -8.44 -10.46 25.21
C THR A 4 -8.74 -9.04 24.75
N GLU A 5 -8.41 -8.07 25.58
CA GLU A 5 -8.54 -6.65 25.26
C GLU A 5 -7.31 -6.29 24.41
N ILE A 6 -7.48 -6.23 23.10
CA ILE A 6 -6.43 -5.69 22.22
C ILE A 6 -6.34 -4.20 22.56
N GLN A 7 -5.28 -3.80 23.25
CA GLN A 7 -5.00 -2.40 23.55
C GLN A 7 -4.54 -1.72 22.26
N GLU A 8 -5.51 -1.38 21.41
CA GLU A 8 -5.31 -0.84 20.07
C GLU A 8 -4.84 0.62 20.14
N ARG A 9 -3.52 0.83 20.00
CA ARG A 9 -2.98 2.15 19.74
C ARG A 9 -3.25 2.49 18.27
N PRO A 10 -4.16 3.41 17.94
CA PRO A 10 -4.53 3.69 16.55
C PRO A 10 -3.33 4.12 15.69
N ASP A 11 -2.37 4.84 16.26
CA ASP A 11 -1.15 5.27 15.54
C ASP A 11 -0.27 4.09 15.12
N ALA A 12 -0.18 3.03 15.95
CA ALA A 12 0.61 1.84 15.64
C ALA A 12 -0.02 1.00 14.52
N GLN A 13 -1.34 1.07 14.36
CA GLN A 13 -2.05 0.36 13.29
C GLN A 13 -1.88 1.05 11.94
N ILE A 14 -1.90 2.39 11.91
CA ILE A 14 -1.67 3.16 10.69
C ILE A 14 -0.27 2.85 10.13
N GLU A 15 0.75 2.89 10.99
CA GLU A 15 2.14 2.61 10.57
C GLU A 15 2.32 1.16 10.08
N LEU A 16 1.56 0.20 10.65
CA LEU A 16 1.56 -1.19 10.19
C LEU A 16 0.90 -1.33 8.81
N VAL A 17 -0.22 -0.63 8.59
CA VAL A 17 -0.94 -0.63 7.31
C VAL A 17 -0.09 0.02 6.22
N GLU A 18 0.52 1.18 6.48
CA GLU A 18 1.40 1.85 5.52
C GLU A 18 2.58 0.98 5.12
N ARG A 19 3.24 0.33 6.09
CA ARG A 19 4.33 -0.61 5.78
C ARG A 19 3.85 -1.78 4.93
N TRP A 20 2.71 -2.37 5.25
CA TRP A 20 2.13 -3.44 4.43
C TRP A 20 1.76 -2.96 3.01
N ARG A 21 1.31 -1.72 2.86
CA ARG A 21 1.03 -1.10 1.55
C ARG A 21 2.32 -0.99 0.72
N VAL A 22 3.42 -0.52 1.31
CA VAL A 22 4.73 -0.45 0.63
C VAL A 22 5.17 -1.84 0.16
N GLU A 23 5.20 -2.81 1.07
CA GLU A 23 5.63 -4.18 0.74
C GLU A 23 4.77 -4.80 -0.38
N SER A 24 3.47 -4.50 -0.40
CA SER A 24 2.56 -4.98 -1.43
C SER A 24 2.85 -4.39 -2.82
N LEU A 25 3.21 -3.11 -2.88
CA LEU A 25 3.57 -2.41 -4.12
C LEU A 25 4.96 -2.85 -4.63
N GLU A 26 5.94 -2.97 -3.74
CA GLU A 26 7.28 -3.43 -4.12
C GLU A 26 7.24 -4.84 -4.72
N ARG A 27 6.38 -5.73 -4.17
CA ARG A 27 6.20 -7.10 -4.66
C ARG A 27 5.71 -7.19 -6.11
N VAL A 28 4.98 -6.20 -6.60
CA VAL A 28 4.49 -6.18 -7.99
C VAL A 28 5.42 -5.42 -8.92
N GLY A 29 6.44 -4.74 -8.38
CA GLY A 29 7.51 -4.12 -9.16
C GLY A 29 7.60 -2.59 -9.07
N TYR A 30 6.82 -1.94 -8.21
CA TYR A 30 7.07 -0.53 -7.91
C TYR A 30 8.43 -0.37 -7.22
N ASP A 31 9.13 0.72 -7.55
CA ASP A 31 10.34 1.09 -6.82
C ASP A 31 9.98 1.57 -5.40
N PRO A 32 10.89 1.41 -4.42
CA PRO A 32 10.67 1.81 -3.02
C PRO A 32 10.22 3.27 -2.85
N GLU A 33 10.74 4.22 -3.64
CA GLU A 33 10.35 5.63 -3.53
C GLU A 33 8.89 5.82 -3.95
N SER A 34 8.53 5.28 -5.11
CA SER A 34 7.17 5.33 -5.65
C SER A 34 6.17 4.58 -4.76
N ALA A 35 6.56 3.41 -4.24
CA ALA A 35 5.75 2.61 -3.33
C ALA A 35 5.46 3.36 -2.01
N ALA A 36 6.45 4.07 -1.46
CA ALA A 36 6.26 4.88 -0.25
C ALA A 36 5.26 6.03 -0.46
N VAL A 37 5.32 6.72 -1.60
CA VAL A 37 4.39 7.81 -1.93
C VAL A 37 2.94 7.30 -2.06
N LEU A 38 2.75 6.19 -2.77
CA LEU A 38 1.44 5.55 -2.94
C LEU A 38 0.90 4.94 -1.63
N ALA A 39 1.79 4.44 -0.76
CA ALA A 39 1.42 3.87 0.53
C ALA A 39 0.96 4.93 1.53
N ALA A 40 1.63 6.09 1.57
CA ALA A 40 1.23 7.22 2.42
C ALA A 40 -0.09 7.87 1.95
N SER A 41 -0.40 7.76 0.66
CA SER A 41 -1.61 8.31 0.05
C SER A 41 -2.80 7.37 0.25
N HIS A 42 -3.48 7.52 1.40
CA HIS A 42 -4.60 6.65 1.79
C HIS A 42 -5.81 6.70 0.84
N GLU A 43 -5.94 7.78 0.06
CA GLU A 43 -7.00 7.96 -0.94
C GLU A 43 -6.78 7.11 -2.20
N ILE A 44 -5.55 6.63 -2.42
CA ILE A 44 -5.21 5.78 -3.55
C ILE A 44 -5.63 4.34 -3.26
N ASP A 45 -6.33 3.73 -4.21
CA ASP A 45 -6.71 2.34 -4.16
C ASP A 45 -5.50 1.43 -4.43
N LEU A 46 -5.05 0.74 -3.39
CA LEU A 46 -3.93 -0.20 -3.46
C LEU A 46 -4.23 -1.38 -4.39
N HIS A 47 -5.47 -1.87 -4.40
CA HIS A 47 -5.87 -2.98 -5.27
C HIS A 47 -5.78 -2.57 -6.73
N LEU A 48 -6.20 -1.35 -7.07
CA LEU A 48 -6.04 -0.82 -8.42
C LEU A 48 -4.56 -0.69 -8.80
N ALA A 49 -3.73 -0.14 -7.91
CA ALA A 49 -2.30 0.05 -8.15
C ALA A 49 -1.58 -1.28 -8.42
N VAL A 50 -1.90 -2.31 -7.65
CA VAL A 50 -1.41 -3.69 -7.85
C VAL A 50 -1.93 -4.27 -9.15
N HIS A 51 -3.24 -4.18 -9.38
CA HIS A 51 -3.89 -4.78 -10.54
C HIS A 51 -3.38 -4.22 -11.87
N LEU A 52 -3.07 -2.92 -11.94
CA LEU A 52 -2.48 -2.32 -13.14
C LEU A 52 -1.20 -3.04 -13.55
N VAL A 53 -0.26 -3.19 -12.61
CA VAL A 53 1.05 -3.80 -12.90
C VAL A 53 0.94 -5.31 -13.15
N GLU A 54 0.08 -6.01 -12.40
CA GLU A 54 -0.18 -7.44 -12.63
C GLU A 54 -0.79 -7.73 -14.01
N ASN A 55 -1.56 -6.80 -14.59
CA ASN A 55 -2.08 -6.91 -15.95
C ASN A 55 -1.07 -6.50 -17.04
N GLY A 56 0.17 -6.21 -16.68
CA GLY A 56 1.23 -5.82 -17.61
C GLY A 56 1.30 -4.32 -17.91
N CYS A 57 0.61 -3.48 -17.12
CA CYS A 57 0.87 -2.03 -17.17
C CYS A 57 2.29 -1.76 -16.69
N SER A 58 3.00 -0.87 -17.38
CA SER A 58 4.30 -0.40 -16.90
C SER A 58 4.12 0.44 -15.64
N VAL A 59 5.05 0.33 -14.69
CA VAL A 59 5.02 1.10 -13.43
C VAL A 59 4.89 2.61 -13.68
N ASP A 60 5.64 3.14 -14.65
CA ASP A 60 5.57 4.55 -15.06
C ASP A 60 4.14 4.97 -15.49
N LEU A 61 3.49 4.15 -16.32
CA LEU A 61 2.12 4.42 -16.76
C LEU A 61 1.12 4.26 -15.62
N ALA A 62 1.33 3.30 -14.73
CA ALA A 62 0.49 3.13 -13.55
C ALA A 62 0.58 4.35 -12.61
N LEU A 63 1.77 4.90 -12.40
CA LEU A 63 1.96 6.13 -11.62
C LEU A 63 1.22 7.32 -12.26
N GLN A 64 1.26 7.48 -13.58
CA GLN A 64 0.52 8.53 -14.28
C GLN A 64 -1.01 8.40 -14.18
N ILE A 65 -1.53 7.21 -13.88
CA ILE A 65 -2.97 6.97 -13.66
C ILE A 65 -3.37 7.30 -12.22
N LEU A 66 -2.47 7.09 -11.26
CA LEU A 66 -2.75 7.13 -9.82
C LEU A 66 -2.38 8.48 -9.16
N LEU A 67 -1.45 9.24 -9.76
CA LEU A 67 -0.91 10.52 -9.28
C LEU A 67 -1.25 11.66 -10.25
#